data_AF-A0A373CJ10-F1
#
_entry.id   AF-A0A373CJ10-F1
#
_cell.length_a   1.000
_cell.length_b   1.000
_cell.length_c   1.000
_cell.angle_alpha   90.00
_cell.angle_beta   90.00
_cell.angle_gamma   90.00
#
_symmetry.space_group_name_H-M   'P 1'
#
loop_
_entity.id
_entity.type
_entity.pdbx_description
1 polymer ?
#
loop_
_entity_poly.entity_id
_entity_poly.type
_entity_poly.pdbx_seq_one_letter_code
_entity_poly.pdbx_strand_id
1 'polypeptide(L)'
;MNELTALAVGANYVRPDLNVILDIGGQDTKIVTQKNGKLTNFFVNDKCAAGSGQFLINALRQLGLLFEDIDLTCTYEKNITLSSTCAVFAQSEIVELIAANVEEKDIIRAVLTQIFTQAKFLIKKSSQIKY
;
A
#
# COMPACT_ATOMS: atom_id res chain seq x y z
N MET A 1 -19.56 14.49 8.49
CA MET A 1 -18.09 14.50 8.48
C MET A 1 -17.64 13.48 7.44
N ASN A 2 -16.69 13.81 6.56
CA ASN A 2 -16.17 12.85 5.57
C ASN A 2 -14.90 12.15 6.11
N GLU A 3 -14.50 11.04 5.47
CA GLU A 3 -13.36 10.21 5.88
C GLU A 3 -12.03 11.00 5.93
N LEU A 4 -11.78 11.91 4.99
CA LEU A 4 -10.56 12.72 4.94
C LEU A 4 -10.46 13.67 6.15
N THR A 5 -11.58 14.30 6.52
CA THR A 5 -11.66 15.12 7.74
C THR A 5 -11.50 14.25 8.99
N ALA A 6 -12.11 13.05 9.01
CA ALA A 6 -11.98 12.13 10.14
C ALA A 6 -10.52 11.67 10.34
N LEU A 7 -9.80 11.36 9.25
CA LEU A 7 -8.36 11.04 9.28
C LEU A 7 -7.54 12.19 9.85
N ALA A 8 -7.76 13.43 9.38
CA ALA A 8 -7.04 14.61 9.87
C ALA A 8 -7.27 14.87 11.36
N VAL A 9 -8.53 14.79 11.81
CA VAL A 9 -8.90 15.02 13.22
C VAL A 9 -8.37 13.89 14.11
N GLY A 10 -8.54 12.63 13.69
CA GLY A 10 -8.09 11.45 14.44
C GLY A 10 -6.57 11.39 14.56
N ALA A 11 -5.84 11.63 13.47
CA ALA A 11 -4.39 11.68 13.50
C ALA A 11 -3.88 12.78 14.44
N ASN A 12 -4.48 13.97 14.41
CA ASN A 12 -4.10 15.06 15.31
C ASN A 12 -4.44 14.74 16.79
N TYR A 13 -5.54 14.03 17.04
CA TYR A 13 -5.89 13.59 18.39
C TYR A 13 -4.88 12.59 18.95
N VAL A 14 -4.45 11.61 18.15
CA VAL A 14 -3.48 10.58 18.56
C VAL A 14 -2.05 11.14 18.60
N ARG A 15 -1.70 11.99 17.64
CA ARG A 15 -0.36 12.58 17.47
C ARG A 15 -0.47 14.01 16.90
N PRO A 16 -0.52 15.04 17.77
CA PRO A 16 -0.67 16.43 17.35
C PRO A 16 0.47 16.95 16.45
N ASP A 17 1.63 16.30 16.47
CA ASP A 17 2.83 16.66 15.71
C ASP A 17 2.85 16.10 14.26
N LEU A 18 1.92 15.23 13.89
CA LEU A 18 1.87 14.61 12.56
C LEU A 18 1.12 15.48 11.54
N ASN A 19 1.83 16.04 10.56
CA ASN A 19 1.22 16.86 9.52
C ASN A 19 0.85 16.09 8.24
N VAL A 20 1.34 14.86 8.09
CA VAL A 20 1.14 14.03 6.89
C VAL A 20 0.69 12.64 7.31
N ILE A 21 -0.38 12.16 6.71
CA ILE A 21 -0.99 10.85 6.93
C ILE A 21 -1.01 10.11 5.61
N LEU A 22 -0.45 8.91 5.58
CA LEU A 22 -0.61 7.96 4.48
C LEU A 22 -1.58 6.86 4.95
N ASP A 23 -2.68 6.72 4.25
CA ASP A 23 -3.69 5.70 4.49
C ASP A 23 -3.71 4.73 3.30
N ILE A 24 -3.30 3.49 3.51
CA ILE A 24 -3.35 2.42 2.49
C ILE A 24 -4.55 1.55 2.83
N GLY A 25 -5.68 1.82 2.16
CA GLY A 25 -6.90 1.06 2.32
C GLY A 25 -6.93 -0.22 1.48
N GLY A 26 -8.08 -0.90 1.54
CA GLY A 26 -8.33 -2.09 0.73
C GLY A 26 -8.44 -1.78 -0.76
N GLN A 27 -9.11 -0.69 -1.14
CA GLN A 27 -9.38 -0.36 -2.54
C GLN A 27 -8.70 0.91 -3.03
N ASP A 28 -8.32 1.80 -2.11
CA ASP A 28 -7.69 3.06 -2.42
C ASP A 28 -6.42 3.29 -1.58
N THR A 29 -5.70 4.35 -1.92
CA THR A 29 -4.61 4.88 -1.10
C THR A 29 -4.70 6.38 -1.05
N LYS A 30 -4.63 6.94 0.15
CA LYS A 30 -4.81 8.37 0.40
C LYS A 30 -3.57 8.93 1.06
N ILE A 31 -3.19 10.14 0.66
CA ILE A 31 -2.28 10.97 1.45
C ILE A 31 -3.04 12.22 1.84
N VAL A 32 -3.03 12.52 3.13
CA VAL A 32 -3.74 13.63 3.75
C VAL A 32 -2.72 14.48 4.48
N THR A 33 -2.81 15.80 4.31
CA THR A 33 -2.06 16.75 5.13
C THR A 33 -3.00 17.52 6.04
N GLN A 34 -2.54 17.80 7.24
CA GLN A 34 -3.32 18.48 8.26
C GLN A 34 -2.50 19.55 8.98
N LYS A 35 -3.19 20.53 9.57
CA LYS A 35 -2.64 21.46 10.54
C LYS A 35 -3.62 21.63 11.70
N ASN A 36 -3.21 21.25 12.91
CA ASN A 36 -4.03 21.31 14.12
C ASN A 36 -5.43 20.65 13.97
N GLY A 37 -5.49 19.46 13.38
CA GLY A 37 -6.69 18.69 13.11
C GLY A 37 -7.49 19.17 11.89
N LYS A 38 -7.09 20.27 11.25
CA LYS A 38 -7.74 20.78 10.04
C LYS A 38 -7.08 20.20 8.79
N LEU A 39 -7.88 19.50 7.98
CA LEU A 39 -7.49 19.05 6.64
C LEU A 39 -7.02 20.24 5.79
N THR A 40 -5.80 20.17 5.27
CA THR A 40 -5.21 21.23 4.41
C THR A 40 -5.12 20.81 2.95
N ASN A 41 -4.80 19.55 2.68
CA ASN A 41 -4.72 19.02 1.34
C ASN A 41 -4.86 17.49 1.37
N PHE A 42 -5.17 16.91 0.22
CA PHE A 42 -5.25 15.46 0.06
C PHE A 42 -4.98 15.02 -1.37
N PHE A 43 -4.57 13.77 -1.53
CA PHE A 43 -4.58 13.07 -2.80
C PHE A 43 -5.10 11.65 -2.56
N VAL A 44 -5.98 11.18 -3.44
CA VAL A 44 -6.55 9.83 -3.40
C VAL A 44 -6.20 9.12 -4.71
N ASN A 45 -5.72 7.89 -4.59
CA ASN A 45 -5.59 6.95 -5.69
C ASN A 45 -6.59 5.81 -5.50
N ASP A 46 -7.72 5.88 -6.22
CA ASP A 46 -8.81 4.89 -6.21
C ASP A 46 -8.93 4.14 -7.54
N LYS A 47 -8.15 4.52 -8.56
CA LYS A 47 -8.25 3.96 -9.92
C LYS A 47 -7.39 2.72 -10.15
N CYS A 48 -6.44 2.45 -9.25
CA CYS A 48 -5.46 1.39 -9.45
C CYS A 48 -5.29 0.55 -8.19
N ALA A 49 -5.50 -0.77 -8.34
CA ALA A 49 -5.33 -1.72 -7.25
C ALA A 49 -3.86 -1.90 -6.82
N ALA A 50 -2.87 -1.59 -7.68
CA ALA A 50 -1.45 -1.92 -7.44
C ALA A 50 -0.87 -1.29 -6.16
N GLY A 51 -1.49 -0.20 -5.67
CA GLY A 51 -1.07 0.49 -4.46
C GLY A 51 -1.92 0.19 -3.22
N SER A 52 -2.94 -0.67 -3.31
CA SER A 52 -3.90 -0.93 -2.23
C SER A 52 -3.91 -2.39 -1.78
N GLY A 53 -4.59 -2.66 -0.67
CA GLY A 53 -4.73 -4.02 -0.12
C GLY A 53 -5.35 -5.02 -1.10
N GLN A 54 -6.14 -4.58 -2.08
CA GLN A 54 -6.74 -5.45 -3.09
C GLN A 54 -5.68 -6.20 -3.90
N PHE A 55 -4.52 -5.59 -4.13
CA PHE A 55 -3.41 -6.27 -4.79
C PHE A 55 -2.85 -7.43 -3.96
N LEU A 56 -2.71 -7.23 -2.65
CA LEU A 56 -2.33 -8.28 -1.71
C LEU A 56 -3.37 -9.42 -1.70
N ILE A 57 -4.66 -9.10 -1.55
CA ILE A 57 -5.73 -10.11 -1.54
C ILE A 57 -5.76 -10.93 -2.83
N ASN A 58 -5.52 -10.32 -3.99
CA ASN A 58 -5.46 -11.05 -5.25
C ASN A 58 -4.25 -11.99 -5.31
N ALA A 59 -3.08 -11.54 -4.83
CA ALA A 59 -1.89 -12.39 -4.77
C ALA A 59 -2.08 -13.60 -3.84
N LEU A 60 -2.65 -13.39 -2.65
CA LEU A 60 -2.97 -14.49 -1.72
C LEU A 60 -3.91 -15.51 -2.35
N ARG A 61 -4.93 -15.06 -3.10
CA ARG A 61 -5.84 -15.96 -3.82
C ARG A 61 -5.10 -16.82 -4.86
N GLN A 62 -4.09 -16.28 -5.54
CA GLN A 62 -3.27 -17.05 -6.49
C GLN A 62 -2.39 -18.09 -5.77
N LEU A 63 -1.92 -17.76 -4.57
CA LEU A 63 -1.15 -18.67 -3.70
C LEU A 63 -2.05 -19.70 -2.98
N GLY A 64 -3.37 -19.52 -2.99
CA GLY A 64 -4.29 -20.37 -2.22
C GLY A 64 -4.28 -20.09 -0.72
N LEU A 65 -3.85 -18.90 -0.32
CA LEU A 65 -3.71 -18.47 1.07
C LEU A 65 -4.83 -17.52 1.49
N LEU A 66 -5.08 -17.47 2.80
CA LEU A 66 -5.91 -16.46 3.46
C LEU A 66 -5.02 -15.33 4.02
N PHE A 67 -5.65 -14.24 4.45
CA PHE A 67 -4.91 -13.11 5.03
C PHE A 67 -4.25 -13.49 6.36
N GLU A 68 -4.93 -14.35 7.13
CA GLU A 68 -4.49 -14.88 8.42
C GLU A 68 -3.26 -15.78 8.29
N ASP A 69 -3.02 -16.33 7.10
CA ASP A 69 -1.86 -17.20 6.81
C ASP A 69 -0.57 -16.41 6.58
N ILE A 70 -0.65 -15.08 6.46
CA ILE A 70 0.54 -14.25 6.26
C ILE A 70 1.40 -14.22 7.53
N ASP A 71 2.57 -14.83 7.45
CA ASP A 71 3.64 -14.67 8.45
C ASP A 71 4.59 -13.53 8.06
N LEU A 72 4.50 -12.40 8.76
CA LEU A 72 5.41 -11.25 8.60
C LEU A 72 6.68 -11.34 9.47
N THR A 73 6.82 -12.39 10.30
CA THR A 73 7.97 -12.58 11.19
C THR A 73 9.09 -13.42 10.56
N CYS A 74 8.80 -14.04 9.42
CA CYS A 74 9.72 -14.93 8.72
C CYS A 74 10.95 -14.20 8.15
N THR A 75 12.06 -14.93 8.05
CA THR A 75 13.24 -14.51 7.29
C THR A 75 13.01 -14.70 5.80
N TYR A 76 13.18 -13.63 5.05
CA TYR A 76 13.09 -13.61 3.59
C TYR A 76 14.44 -13.99 2.99
N GLU A 77 14.42 -14.88 1.99
CA GLU A 77 15.63 -15.43 1.39
C GLU A 77 16.00 -14.72 0.10
N LYS A 78 14.98 -14.25 -0.64
CA LYS A 78 15.15 -13.59 -1.93
C LYS A 78 14.55 -12.20 -1.91
N ASN A 79 15.30 -11.25 -2.45
CA ASN A 79 14.77 -9.91 -2.69
C ASN A 79 14.14 -9.86 -4.09
N ILE A 80 12.89 -10.28 -4.18
CA ILE A 80 12.15 -10.32 -5.44
C ILE A 80 11.49 -8.97 -5.68
N THR A 81 11.66 -8.43 -6.88
CA THR A 81 11.01 -7.20 -7.32
C THR A 81 10.11 -7.53 -8.51
N LEU A 82 8.83 -7.15 -8.41
CA LEU A 82 7.92 -7.21 -9.54
C LEU A 82 8.29 -6.08 -10.52
N SER A 83 8.45 -6.42 -11.79
CA SER A 83 8.90 -5.50 -12.82
C SER A 83 7.78 -4.55 -13.29
N SER A 84 6.54 -5.02 -13.27
CA SER A 84 5.37 -4.24 -13.70
C SER A 84 4.78 -3.39 -12.58
N THR A 85 4.47 -2.14 -12.91
CA THR A 85 3.70 -1.24 -12.03
C THR A 85 2.19 -1.44 -12.14
N CYS A 86 1.71 -2.00 -13.25
CA CYS A 86 0.31 -2.34 -13.47
C CYS A 86 -0.06 -3.60 -12.67
N ALA A 87 -1.12 -3.52 -11.87
CA ALA A 87 -1.60 -4.65 -11.07
C ALA A 87 -1.88 -5.89 -11.94
N VAL A 88 -2.44 -5.72 -13.14
CA VAL A 88 -2.80 -6.85 -14.02
C VAL A 88 -1.54 -7.63 -14.45
N PHE A 89 -0.51 -6.92 -14.93
CA PHE A 89 0.73 -7.57 -15.38
C PHE A 89 1.54 -8.11 -14.21
N ALA A 90 1.58 -7.39 -13.08
CA ALA A 90 2.24 -7.87 -11.88
C ALA A 90 1.59 -9.16 -11.33
N GLN A 91 0.28 -9.34 -11.51
CA GLN A 91 -0.41 -10.59 -11.17
C GLN A 91 -0.03 -11.75 -12.11
N SER A 92 0.34 -11.48 -13.37
CA SER A 92 0.91 -12.50 -14.25
C SER A 92 2.30 -12.91 -13.81
N GLU A 93 3.15 -11.95 -13.42
CA GLU A 93 4.48 -12.24 -12.86
C GLU A 93 4.42 -13.09 -11.60
N ILE A 94 3.43 -12.87 -10.72
CA ILE A 94 3.23 -13.71 -9.52
C ILE A 94 2.92 -15.16 -9.91
N VAL A 95 2.08 -15.39 -10.92
CA VAL A 95 1.79 -16.75 -11.43
C VAL A 95 3.07 -17.42 -11.95
N GLU A 96 3.95 -16.67 -12.62
CA GLU A 96 5.25 -17.19 -13.08
C GLU A 96 6.18 -17.56 -11.91
N LEU A 97 6.23 -16.74 -10.85
CA LEU A 97 7.00 -17.05 -9.64
C LEU A 97 6.49 -18.31 -8.92
N ILE A 98 5.16 -18.48 -8.87
CA ILE A 98 4.53 -19.70 -8.33
C ILE A 98 4.94 -20.91 -9.16
N ALA A 99 4.85 -20.83 -10.49
CA ALA A 99 5.26 -21.91 -11.39
C ALA A 99 6.75 -22.25 -11.27
N ALA A 100 7.58 -21.28 -10.90
CA ALA A 100 9.00 -21.45 -10.62
C ALA A 100 9.31 -21.99 -9.21
N ASN A 101 8.30 -22.37 -8.41
CA ASN A 101 8.43 -22.82 -7.02
C ASN A 101 9.20 -21.82 -6.14
N VAL A 102 8.93 -20.53 -6.31
CA VAL A 102 9.41 -19.50 -5.38
C VAL A 102 8.61 -19.59 -4.08
N GLU A 103 9.31 -19.50 -2.95
CA GLU A 103 8.72 -19.51 -1.62
C GLU A 103 7.64 -18.42 -1.47
N GLU A 104 6.48 -18.80 -0.92
CA GLU A 104 5.30 -17.92 -0.76
C GLU A 104 5.64 -16.64 0.01
N LYS A 105 6.45 -16.76 1.08
CA LYS A 105 6.94 -15.63 1.88
C LYS A 105 7.69 -14.57 1.06
N ASP A 106 8.47 -15.00 0.07
CA ASP A 106 9.25 -14.09 -0.78
C ASP A 106 8.34 -13.40 -1.82
N ILE A 107 7.34 -14.12 -2.34
CA ILE A 107 6.32 -13.55 -3.22
C ILE A 107 5.48 -12.50 -2.47
N ILE A 108 5.00 -12.82 -1.27
CA ILE A 108 4.22 -11.89 -0.43
C ILE A 108 5.04 -10.63 -0.13
N ARG A 109 6.34 -10.78 0.17
CA ARG A 109 7.23 -9.63 0.36
C ARG A 109 7.35 -8.77 -0.89
N ALA A 110 7.47 -9.37 -2.07
CA ALA A 110 7.52 -8.62 -3.33
C ALA A 110 6.23 -7.81 -3.55
N VAL A 111 5.08 -8.41 -3.25
CA VAL A 111 3.76 -7.78 -3.32
C VAL A 111 3.63 -6.59 -2.35
N LEU A 112 4.03 -6.76 -1.10
CA LEU A 112 4.04 -5.67 -0.10
C LEU A 112 4.99 -4.55 -0.52
N THR A 113 6.18 -4.91 -1.00
CA THR A 113 7.17 -3.95 -1.51
C THR A 113 6.62 -3.13 -2.67
N GLN A 114 5.83 -3.76 -3.55
CA GLN A 114 5.16 -3.07 -4.65
C GLN A 114 4.13 -2.05 -4.15
N ILE A 115 3.28 -2.44 -3.20
CA ILE A 115 2.29 -1.55 -2.57
C ILE A 115 2.98 -0.31 -1.98
N PHE A 116 4.04 -0.50 -1.21
CA PHE A 116 4.80 0.62 -0.62
C PHE A 116 5.53 1.48 -1.65
N THR A 117 6.02 0.86 -2.74
CA THR A 117 6.65 1.59 -3.85
C THR A 117 5.65 2.52 -4.53
N GLN A 118 4.41 2.08 -4.72
CA GLN A 118 3.33 2.92 -5.25
C GLN A 118 2.96 4.05 -4.29
N ALA A 119 2.88 3.77 -2.99
CA ALA A 119 2.64 4.80 -1.97
C ALA A 119 3.73 5.87 -1.94
N LYS A 120 5.00 5.51 -2.19
CA LYS A 120 6.12 6.47 -2.27
C LYS A 120 5.92 7.54 -3.34
N PHE A 121 5.29 7.21 -4.47
CA PHE A 121 4.94 8.22 -5.49
C PHE A 121 3.90 9.22 -4.98
N LEU A 122 2.96 8.80 -4.14
CA LEU A 122 1.97 9.69 -3.52
C LEU A 122 2.62 10.64 -2.51
N ILE A 123 3.59 10.15 -1.73
CA ILE A 123 4.39 10.98 -0.81
C ILE A 123 5.19 12.05 -1.56
N LYS A 124 5.74 11.72 -2.74
CA LYS A 124 6.41 12.73 -3.58
C LYS A 124 5.45 13.82 -4.07
N LYS A 125 4.18 13.49 -4.31
CA LYS A 125 3.15 14.49 -4.65
C LYS A 125 2.81 15.37 -3.45
N SER A 126 2.86 14.85 -2.22
CA SER A 126 2.61 15.68 -1.03
C SER A 126 3.72 16.66 -0.71
N SER A 127 4.96 16.36 -1.10
CA SER A 127 6.11 17.26 -0.92
C SER A 127 6.14 18.44 -1.91
N GLN A 128 5.27 18.44 -2.91
CA GLN A 128 4.99 19.61 -3.76
C GLN A 128 3.95 20.56 -3.14
N ILE A 129 3.39 20.22 -1.98
CA ILE A 129 2.41 21.02 -1.27
C ILE A 129 3.16 22.04 -0.43
N LYS A 130 3.20 23.29 -0.91
CA LYS A 130 3.77 24.42 -0.15
C LYS A 130 2.93 24.68 1.10
N TYR A 131 3.61 24.79 2.25
CA TYR A 131 3.04 25.24 3.53
C TYR A 131 2.72 26.74 3.53
#